data_AF-A0A073IF52-F1
#
_entry.id   AF-A0A073IF52-F1
#
_cell.length_a   1.000
_cell.length_b   1.000
_cell.length_c   1.000
_cell.angle_alpha   90.00
_cell.angle_beta   90.00
_cell.angle_gamma   90.00
#
_symmetry.space_group_name_H-M   'P 1'
#
loop_
_entity.id
_entity.type
_entity.pdbx_description
1 polymer ?
#
loop_
_entity_poly.entity_id
_entity_poly.type
_entity_poly.pdbx_seq_one_letter_code
_entity_poly.pdbx_strand_id
1 'polypeptide(L)'
;MLLRQRETIARVPLSPNNFVRTWSTAESLLDAFIRMQPRDKEDALSEMANRSRMQTIHYRFNFDRDAALAVIKKITSRFDQKTQCSHQLEKRIFSLFALMDITVQRLHEFYDRVQEIYEATERSTVISGVEFLCEKSPLAYHTWQRVDLSAIDDGTLQFLAFQLSEISHEWIYTFAPDDLSELDRDTVSKLSAKQGDEADGEFEHLFMNNPVWAKPFIEKDDGSYFTAVPHIPLAFPFRIIGALLPEDGKTRKALSDARAEALEELIAEAVQAAMPLT
;
A
#
# COMPACT_ATOMS: atom_id res chain seq x y z
N MET A 1 -6.45 -18.48 -41.16
CA MET A 1 -5.93 -19.24 -40.01
C MET A 1 -5.22 -18.23 -39.10
N LEU A 2 -5.97 -17.37 -38.42
CA LEU A 2 -6.58 -17.53 -37.09
C LEU A 2 -5.59 -17.28 -35.94
N LEU A 3 -5.34 -16.00 -35.64
CA LEU A 3 -5.44 -15.50 -34.26
C LEU A 3 -6.08 -14.10 -34.31
N ARG A 4 -7.05 -13.92 -33.42
CA ARG A 4 -8.10 -12.91 -33.40
C ARG A 4 -7.57 -11.47 -33.34
N GLN A 5 -8.37 -10.56 -33.89
CA GLN A 5 -8.44 -9.16 -33.46
C GLN A 5 -8.54 -9.14 -31.92
N ARG A 6 -7.43 -8.85 -31.25
CA ARG A 6 -7.42 -8.44 -29.85
C ARG A 6 -7.77 -6.96 -29.85
N GLU A 7 -8.89 -6.64 -29.24
CA GLU A 7 -9.16 -5.29 -28.74
C GLU A 7 -7.88 -4.73 -28.14
N THR A 8 -7.55 -3.51 -28.55
CA THR A 8 -6.43 -2.74 -28.02
C THR A 8 -6.51 -2.72 -26.50
N ILE A 9 -5.75 -3.60 -25.85
CA ILE A 9 -5.40 -3.47 -24.44
C ILE A 9 -4.85 -2.05 -24.32
N ALA A 10 -5.58 -1.19 -23.60
CA ALA A 10 -5.14 0.17 -23.33
C ALA A 10 -3.70 0.06 -22.80
N ARG A 11 -2.75 0.60 -23.58
CA ARG A 11 -1.33 0.50 -23.24
C ARG A 11 -1.14 1.17 -21.89
N VAL A 12 -0.87 0.35 -20.87
CA VAL A 12 -0.46 0.82 -19.54
C VAL A 12 0.66 1.84 -19.77
N PRO A 13 0.63 3.03 -19.16
CA PRO A 13 1.63 4.06 -19.42
C PRO A 13 3.03 3.53 -19.02
N LEU A 14 3.88 3.27 -20.01
CA LEU A 14 5.24 2.75 -19.80
C LEU A 14 6.32 3.84 -19.71
N SER A 15 5.94 5.12 -19.66
CA SER A 15 6.92 6.22 -19.53
C SER A 15 6.51 7.22 -18.47
N PRO A 16 7.46 7.86 -17.76
CA PRO A 16 7.18 8.89 -16.76
C PRO A 16 6.29 10.02 -17.31
N ASN A 17 6.52 10.44 -18.56
CA ASN A 17 5.69 11.47 -19.21
C ASN A 17 4.24 11.03 -19.43
N ASN A 18 3.99 9.73 -19.66
CA ASN A 18 2.62 9.22 -19.74
C ASN A 18 1.95 9.16 -18.37
N PHE A 19 2.70 8.84 -17.31
CA PHE A 19 2.20 8.94 -15.93
C PHE A 19 1.83 10.40 -15.57
N VAL A 20 2.69 11.37 -15.89
CA VAL A 20 2.38 12.80 -15.66
C VAL A 20 1.11 13.24 -16.38
N ARG A 21 0.85 12.76 -17.61
CA ARG A 21 -0.42 13.02 -18.31
C ARG A 21 -1.63 12.41 -17.61
N THR A 22 -1.47 11.24 -16.97
CA THR A 22 -2.57 10.67 -16.18
C THR A 22 -2.85 11.46 -14.90
N TRP A 23 -1.93 12.28 -14.40
CA TRP A 23 -2.17 13.14 -13.24
C TRP A 23 -3.23 14.21 -13.50
N SER A 24 -3.17 14.91 -14.63
CA SER A 24 -4.21 15.89 -15.00
C SER A 24 -5.58 15.24 -15.20
N THR A 25 -5.59 14.00 -15.71
CA THR A 25 -6.82 13.21 -15.83
C THR A 25 -7.34 12.79 -14.46
N ALA A 26 -6.48 12.32 -13.56
CA ALA A 26 -6.86 11.97 -12.19
C ALA A 26 -7.42 13.17 -11.42
N GLU A 27 -6.81 14.35 -11.57
CA GLU A 27 -7.30 15.60 -11.00
C GLU A 27 -8.69 15.98 -11.55
N SER A 28 -8.88 15.87 -12.88
CA SER A 28 -10.17 16.14 -13.52
C SER A 28 -11.26 15.16 -13.06
N LEU A 29 -10.92 13.88 -12.90
CA LEU A 29 -11.83 12.85 -12.38
C LEU A 29 -12.16 13.09 -10.91
N LEU A 30 -11.18 13.53 -10.12
CA LEU A 30 -11.39 13.90 -8.73
C LEU A 30 -12.32 15.12 -8.63
N ASP A 31 -12.11 16.19 -9.41
CA ASP A 31 -13.00 17.35 -9.44
C ASP A 31 -14.42 16.97 -9.88
N ALA A 32 -14.55 16.14 -10.91
CA ALA A 32 -15.85 15.61 -11.34
C ALA A 32 -16.55 14.83 -10.22
N PHE A 33 -15.82 13.94 -9.54
CA PHE A 33 -16.34 13.18 -8.40
C PHE A 33 -16.83 14.09 -7.26
N ILE A 34 -16.05 15.13 -6.92
CA ILE A 34 -16.38 16.13 -5.90
C ILE A 34 -17.67 16.88 -6.26
N ARG A 35 -17.87 17.20 -7.54
CA ARG A 35 -19.07 17.89 -8.03
C ARG A 35 -20.31 17.00 -8.05
N MET A 36 -20.13 15.69 -8.15
CA MET A 36 -21.23 14.71 -8.12
C MET A 36 -21.77 14.44 -6.71
N GLN A 37 -21.07 14.87 -5.66
CA GLN A 37 -21.57 14.70 -4.29
C GLN A 37 -22.82 15.56 -4.05
N PRO A 38 -23.90 15.01 -3.45
CA PRO A 38 -25.13 15.76 -3.18
C PRO A 38 -24.82 16.98 -2.30
N ARG A 39 -25.24 18.16 -2.75
CA ARG A 39 -25.16 19.40 -1.96
C ARG A 39 -26.56 19.82 -1.58
N ASP A 40 -27.01 19.38 -0.41
CA ASP A 40 -28.22 19.94 0.16
C ASP A 40 -27.85 21.22 0.94
N LYS A 41 -28.17 22.38 0.37
CA LYS A 41 -27.71 23.68 0.90
C LYS A 41 -28.51 24.14 2.12
N GLU A 42 -29.64 23.50 2.41
CA GLU A 42 -30.54 23.94 3.47
C GLU A 42 -30.28 23.25 4.82
N ASP A 43 -29.53 22.14 4.84
CA ASP A 43 -29.21 21.40 6.06
C ASP A 43 -27.73 21.52 6.45
N ALA A 44 -27.48 22.20 7.58
CA ALA A 44 -26.14 22.38 8.13
C ALA A 44 -25.46 21.04 8.48
N LEU A 45 -26.22 20.01 8.86
CA LEU A 45 -25.66 18.67 9.13
C LEU A 45 -25.23 17.98 7.84
N SER A 46 -26.01 18.10 6.77
CA SER A 46 -25.66 17.58 5.45
C SER A 46 -24.42 18.28 4.85
N GLU A 47 -24.30 19.61 5.00
CA GLU A 47 -23.11 20.35 4.58
C GLU A 47 -21.87 19.97 5.43
N MET A 48 -22.03 19.80 6.75
CA MET A 48 -20.95 19.32 7.62
C MET A 48 -20.52 17.89 7.24
N ALA A 49 -21.47 16.97 7.03
CA ALA A 49 -21.18 15.61 6.59
C ALA A 49 -20.49 15.58 5.23
N ASN A 50 -20.91 16.44 4.29
CA ASN A 50 -20.27 16.61 2.98
C ASN A 50 -18.83 17.12 3.13
N ARG A 51 -18.60 18.15 3.95
CA ARG A 51 -17.25 18.66 4.24
C ARG A 51 -16.37 17.61 4.91
N SER A 52 -16.90 16.83 5.84
CA SER A 52 -16.17 15.73 6.47
C SER A 52 -15.85 14.61 5.48
N ARG A 53 -16.76 14.26 4.55
CA ARG A 53 -16.49 13.32 3.45
C ARG A 53 -15.40 13.84 2.51
N MET A 54 -15.52 15.10 2.11
CA MET A 54 -14.53 15.79 1.28
C MET A 54 -13.16 15.88 1.94
N GLN A 55 -13.12 16.17 3.25
CA GLN A 55 -11.89 16.12 4.01
C GLN A 55 -11.36 14.68 4.15
N THR A 56 -12.21 13.67 4.29
CA THR A 56 -11.76 12.27 4.43
C THR A 56 -11.23 11.64 3.14
N ILE A 57 -11.60 12.18 1.97
CA ILE A 57 -10.88 11.89 0.70
C ILE A 57 -9.39 12.23 0.83
N HIS A 58 -9.09 13.29 1.60
CA HIS A 58 -7.73 13.77 1.82
C HIS A 58 -7.10 13.25 3.12
N TYR A 59 -7.88 12.80 4.11
CA TYR A 59 -7.36 12.18 5.32
C TYR A 59 -6.90 10.75 5.05
N ARG A 60 -5.63 10.64 4.69
CA ARG A 60 -4.82 9.50 5.12
C ARG A 60 -4.69 9.58 6.65
N PHE A 61 -4.72 8.44 7.36
CA PHE A 61 -4.31 8.43 8.77
C PHE A 61 -2.87 8.96 8.84
N ASN A 62 -2.70 10.25 9.13
CA ASN A 62 -1.40 10.91 9.33
C ASN A 62 -0.94 10.76 10.79
N PHE A 63 -1.39 9.71 11.47
CA PHE A 63 -0.96 9.46 12.82
C PHE A 63 0.44 8.86 12.80
N ASP A 64 1.23 9.30 13.77
CA ASP A 64 2.41 8.56 14.17
C ASP A 64 2.04 7.08 14.46
N ARG A 65 2.97 6.16 14.17
CA ARG A 65 2.76 4.72 14.34
C ARG A 65 2.25 4.41 15.75
N ASP A 66 2.79 5.04 16.79
CA ASP A 66 2.42 4.77 18.18
C ASP A 66 0.99 5.21 18.49
N ALA A 67 0.56 6.34 17.93
CA ALA A 67 -0.82 6.80 18.05
C ALA A 67 -1.80 5.84 17.36
N ALA A 68 -1.45 5.34 16.17
CA ALA A 68 -2.26 4.35 15.47
C ALA A 68 -2.35 3.04 16.29
N LEU A 69 -1.23 2.55 16.82
CA LEU A 69 -1.17 1.35 17.66
C LEU A 69 -2.05 1.51 18.91
N ALA A 70 -1.98 2.65 19.60
CA ALA A 70 -2.80 2.92 20.79
C ALA A 70 -4.30 2.89 20.47
N VAL A 71 -4.71 3.54 19.37
CA VAL A 71 -6.11 3.55 18.91
C VAL A 71 -6.58 2.15 18.54
N ILE A 72 -5.79 1.41 17.74
CA ILE A 72 -6.10 0.04 17.32
C ILE A 72 -6.28 -0.85 18.55
N LYS A 73 -5.33 -0.81 19.49
CA LYS A 73 -5.38 -1.60 20.72
C LYS A 73 -6.64 -1.35 21.55
N LYS A 74 -7.04 -0.09 21.71
CA LYS A 74 -8.26 0.27 22.46
C LYS A 74 -9.51 -0.28 21.77
N ILE A 75 -9.58 -0.17 20.44
CA ILE A 75 -10.70 -0.68 19.64
C ILE A 75 -10.76 -2.21 19.65
N THR A 76 -9.64 -2.89 19.39
CA THR A 76 -9.60 -4.36 19.33
C THR A 76 -9.87 -4.98 20.68
N SER A 77 -9.39 -4.39 21.78
CA SER A 77 -9.70 -4.83 23.14
C SER A 77 -11.20 -4.77 23.45
N ARG A 78 -11.87 -3.66 23.11
CA ARG A 78 -13.33 -3.53 23.27
C ARG A 78 -14.09 -4.49 22.38
N PHE A 79 -13.63 -4.68 21.16
CA PHE A 79 -14.24 -5.60 20.22
C PHE A 79 -14.17 -7.05 20.73
N ASP A 80 -13.00 -7.50 21.21
CA ASP A 80 -12.83 -8.83 21.80
C ASP A 80 -13.71 -9.01 23.06
N GLN A 81 -13.87 -7.96 23.89
CA GLN A 81 -14.80 -7.98 25.03
C GLN A 81 -16.26 -8.16 24.59
N LYS A 82 -16.71 -7.39 23.58
CA LYS A 82 -18.10 -7.44 23.08
C LYS A 82 -18.44 -8.77 22.41
N THR A 83 -17.46 -9.39 21.74
CA THR A 83 -17.63 -10.65 21.04
C THR A 83 -17.35 -11.88 21.91
N GLN A 84 -16.74 -11.69 23.09
CA GLN A 84 -16.27 -12.76 23.98
C GLN A 84 -15.32 -13.73 23.27
N CYS A 85 -14.56 -13.24 22.29
CA CYS A 85 -13.64 -14.01 21.48
C CYS A 85 -12.38 -13.19 21.20
N SER A 86 -11.20 -13.82 21.26
CA SER A 86 -9.95 -13.15 20.87
C SER A 86 -9.72 -13.33 19.37
N HIS A 87 -9.79 -12.24 18.63
CA HIS A 87 -9.61 -12.26 17.18
C HIS A 87 -8.14 -12.08 16.74
N GLN A 88 -7.25 -11.83 17.70
CA GLN A 88 -5.83 -11.53 17.46
C GLN A 88 -5.59 -10.39 16.45
N LEU A 89 -6.58 -9.50 16.27
CA LEU A 89 -6.51 -8.40 15.30
C LEU A 89 -5.36 -7.44 15.60
N GLU A 90 -5.12 -7.15 16.87
CA GLU A 90 -3.98 -6.34 17.30
C GLU A 90 -2.67 -6.93 16.78
N LYS A 91 -2.41 -8.21 17.05
CA LYS A 91 -1.21 -8.92 16.60
C LYS A 91 -1.09 -8.88 15.07
N ARG A 92 -2.16 -9.20 14.35
CA ARG A 92 -2.17 -9.22 12.87
C ARG A 92 -1.86 -7.86 12.27
N ILE A 93 -2.46 -6.79 12.80
CA ILE A 93 -2.20 -5.42 12.33
C ILE A 93 -0.77 -4.99 12.66
N PHE A 94 -0.24 -5.38 13.83
CA PHE A 94 1.12 -5.02 14.22
C PHE A 94 2.15 -5.75 13.35
N SER A 95 1.91 -7.01 13.00
CA SER A 95 2.73 -7.75 12.04
C SER A 95 2.70 -7.09 10.65
N LEU A 96 1.56 -6.51 10.22
CA LEU A 96 1.51 -5.73 8.98
C LEU A 96 2.35 -4.44 9.06
N PHE A 97 2.44 -3.80 10.23
CA PHE A 97 3.30 -2.62 10.39
C PHE A 97 4.79 -2.98 10.35
N ALA A 98 5.16 -4.18 10.79
CA ALA A 98 6.53 -4.67 10.68
C ALA A 98 6.99 -4.78 9.21
N LEU A 99 6.08 -4.93 8.24
CA LEU A 99 6.41 -4.91 6.82
C LEU A 99 6.90 -3.54 6.35
N MET A 100 6.47 -2.46 7.00
CA MET A 100 7.01 -1.14 6.73
C MET A 100 8.48 -1.07 7.15
N ASP A 101 8.84 -1.68 8.28
CA ASP A 101 10.22 -1.74 8.76
C ASP A 101 11.11 -2.53 7.78
N ILE A 102 10.62 -3.66 7.28
CA ILE A 102 11.31 -4.45 6.23
C ILE A 102 11.48 -3.62 4.95
N THR A 103 10.44 -2.90 4.52
CA THR A 103 10.51 -2.03 3.33
C THR A 103 11.56 -0.94 3.53
N VAL A 104 11.57 -0.27 4.68
CA VAL A 104 12.54 0.80 5.00
C VAL A 104 13.97 0.25 5.00
N GLN A 105 14.18 -0.92 5.60
CA GLN A 105 15.47 -1.60 5.57
C GLN A 105 15.92 -1.90 4.13
N ARG A 106 15.04 -2.47 3.31
CA ARG A 106 15.32 -2.77 1.89
C ARG A 106 15.55 -1.52 1.07
N LEU A 107 14.84 -0.42 1.35
CA LEU A 107 15.07 0.87 0.70
C LEU A 107 16.48 1.38 0.98
N HIS A 108 16.92 1.37 2.24
CA HIS A 108 18.28 1.76 2.59
C HIS A 108 19.31 0.85 1.92
N GLU A 109 19.17 -0.48 2.08
CA GLU A 109 20.07 -1.45 1.44
C GLU A 109 20.15 -1.25 -0.08
N PHE A 110 19.02 -1.03 -0.74
CA PHE A 110 18.95 -0.83 -2.17
C PHE A 110 19.62 0.47 -2.62
N TYR A 111 19.30 1.59 -1.98
CA TYR A 111 19.84 2.89 -2.38
C TYR A 111 21.30 3.06 -2.00
N ASP A 112 21.77 2.46 -0.90
CA ASP A 112 23.19 2.40 -0.57
C ASP A 112 23.96 1.69 -1.70
N ARG A 113 23.44 0.56 -2.20
CA ARG A 113 24.04 -0.16 -3.34
C ARG A 113 23.99 0.64 -4.65
N VAL A 114 22.87 1.32 -4.93
CA VAL A 114 22.77 2.17 -6.13
C VAL A 114 23.74 3.34 -6.06
N GLN A 115 23.92 3.94 -4.88
CA GLN A 115 24.89 5.00 -4.65
C GLN A 115 26.33 4.48 -4.82
N GLU A 116 26.67 3.31 -4.28
CA GLU A 116 27.97 2.67 -4.50
C GLU A 116 28.26 2.45 -5.99
N ILE A 117 27.27 1.99 -6.76
CA ILE A 117 27.39 1.83 -8.22
C ILE A 117 27.68 3.19 -8.89
N TYR A 118 26.93 4.23 -8.51
CA TYR A 118 27.03 5.56 -9.10
C TYR A 118 28.36 6.27 -8.78
N GLU A 119 28.91 6.04 -7.59
CA GLU A 119 30.18 6.63 -7.14
C GLU A 119 31.40 5.77 -7.48
N ALA A 120 31.18 4.55 -7.99
CA ALA A 120 32.25 3.61 -8.28
C ALA A 120 33.25 4.16 -9.32
N THR A 121 34.53 4.08 -8.97
CA THR A 121 35.66 4.31 -9.89
C THR A 121 36.24 3.00 -10.43
N GLU A 122 35.95 1.88 -9.76
CA GLU A 122 36.43 0.56 -10.12
C GLU A 122 35.32 -0.28 -10.78
N ARG A 123 35.65 -0.89 -11.91
CA ARG A 123 34.73 -1.77 -12.66
C ARG A 123 34.19 -2.93 -11.81
N SER A 124 35.02 -3.49 -10.94
CA SER A 124 34.64 -4.57 -10.01
C SER A 124 33.50 -4.16 -9.08
N THR A 125 33.49 -2.92 -8.59
CA THR A 125 32.43 -2.40 -7.73
C THR A 125 31.11 -2.30 -8.47
N VAL A 126 31.13 -1.83 -9.72
CA VAL A 126 29.94 -1.78 -10.58
C VAL A 126 29.39 -3.19 -10.84
N ILE A 127 30.28 -4.16 -11.15
CA ILE A 127 29.88 -5.56 -11.38
C ILE A 127 29.24 -6.16 -10.13
N SER A 128 29.85 -5.99 -8.95
CA SER A 128 29.30 -6.45 -7.67
C SER A 128 27.91 -5.86 -7.39
N GLY A 129 27.73 -4.57 -7.65
CA GLY A 129 26.42 -3.93 -7.53
C GLY A 129 25.39 -4.50 -8.51
N VAL A 130 25.78 -4.81 -9.74
CA VAL A 130 24.90 -5.47 -10.71
C VAL A 130 24.54 -6.89 -10.28
N GLU A 131 25.49 -7.65 -9.73
CA GLU A 131 25.22 -9.00 -9.19
C GLU A 131 24.16 -8.94 -8.08
N PHE A 132 24.28 -7.98 -7.16
CA PHE A 132 23.24 -7.70 -6.17
C PHE A 132 21.88 -7.42 -6.81
N LEU A 133 21.81 -6.51 -7.79
CA LEU A 133 20.55 -6.17 -8.47
C LEU A 133 19.93 -7.36 -9.21
N CYS A 134 20.76 -8.22 -9.81
CA CYS A 134 20.33 -9.44 -10.49
C CYS A 134 19.84 -10.52 -9.52
N GLU A 135 20.47 -10.64 -8.34
CA GLU A 135 20.02 -11.54 -7.29
C GLU A 135 18.62 -11.17 -6.80
N LYS A 136 18.34 -9.86 -6.68
CA LYS A 136 17.06 -9.36 -6.16
C LYS A 136 15.93 -9.35 -7.19
N SER A 137 16.24 -9.35 -8.50
CA SER A 137 15.23 -9.29 -9.56
C SER A 137 15.53 -10.27 -10.69
N PRO A 138 14.70 -11.32 -10.88
CA PRO A 138 14.83 -12.22 -12.02
C PRO A 138 14.78 -11.49 -13.38
N LEU A 139 13.99 -10.42 -13.48
CA LEU A 139 13.90 -9.61 -14.70
C LEU A 139 15.20 -8.86 -14.97
N ALA A 140 15.84 -8.32 -13.92
CA ALA A 140 17.16 -7.72 -14.04
C ALA A 140 18.20 -8.74 -14.47
N TYR A 141 18.23 -9.93 -13.85
CA TYR A 141 19.12 -11.02 -14.25
C TYR A 141 18.99 -11.37 -15.74
N HIS A 142 17.76 -11.59 -16.23
CA HIS A 142 17.53 -11.90 -17.64
C HIS A 142 17.88 -10.77 -18.61
N THR A 143 17.72 -9.52 -18.17
CA THR A 143 18.11 -8.35 -18.95
C THR A 143 19.64 -8.26 -19.05
N TRP A 144 20.33 -8.46 -17.93
CA TRP A 144 21.77 -8.38 -17.83
C TRP A 144 22.50 -9.46 -18.63
N GLN A 145 21.98 -10.69 -18.67
CA GLN A 145 22.54 -11.80 -19.46
C GLN A 145 22.74 -11.50 -20.95
N ARG A 146 22.06 -10.48 -21.48
CA ARG A 146 22.14 -10.08 -22.90
C ARG A 146 23.24 -9.06 -23.19
N VAL A 147 23.89 -8.54 -22.15
CA VAL A 147 24.93 -7.52 -22.26
C VAL A 147 26.28 -8.19 -22.53
N ASP A 148 26.96 -7.77 -23.60
CA ASP A 148 28.35 -8.16 -23.85
C ASP A 148 29.30 -7.25 -23.08
N LEU A 149 29.76 -7.72 -21.92
CA LEU A 149 30.66 -6.96 -21.05
C LEU A 149 32.02 -6.66 -21.69
N SER A 150 32.44 -7.42 -22.70
CA SER A 150 33.73 -7.21 -23.36
C SER A 150 33.73 -6.01 -24.32
N ALA A 151 32.54 -5.58 -24.73
CA ALA A 151 32.33 -4.53 -25.74
C ALA A 151 31.94 -3.16 -25.14
N ILE A 152 31.87 -3.03 -23.82
CA ILE A 152 31.41 -1.82 -23.13
C ILE A 152 32.51 -1.20 -22.26
N ASP A 153 32.67 0.12 -22.40
CA ASP A 153 33.50 0.92 -21.50
C ASP A 153 32.87 1.05 -20.10
N ASP A 154 33.64 1.54 -19.13
CA ASP A 154 33.23 1.61 -17.73
C ASP A 154 32.10 2.63 -17.50
N GLY A 155 32.05 3.73 -18.26
CA GLY A 155 30.97 4.72 -18.16
C GLY A 155 29.64 4.15 -18.66
N THR A 156 29.67 3.45 -19.80
CA THR A 156 28.51 2.72 -20.32
C THR A 156 28.06 1.63 -19.35
N LEU A 157 29.00 0.87 -18.76
CA LEU A 157 28.68 -0.15 -17.76
C LEU A 157 27.94 0.45 -16.55
N GLN A 158 28.46 1.55 -16.00
CA GLN A 158 27.86 2.22 -14.85
C GLN A 158 26.45 2.75 -15.16
N PHE A 159 26.25 3.33 -16.35
CA PHE A 159 24.93 3.78 -16.80
C PHE A 159 23.94 2.60 -16.96
N LEU A 160 24.37 1.48 -17.53
CA LEU A 160 23.54 0.28 -17.66
C LEU A 160 23.19 -0.32 -16.29
N ALA A 161 24.14 -0.33 -15.35
CA ALA A 161 23.89 -0.76 -13.97
C ALA A 161 22.85 0.13 -13.28
N PHE A 162 22.91 1.45 -13.48
CA PHE A 162 21.89 2.37 -13.00
C PHE A 162 20.51 2.08 -13.61
N GLN A 163 20.42 1.87 -14.92
CA GLN A 163 19.15 1.48 -15.57
C GLN A 163 18.61 0.15 -15.06
N LEU A 164 19.49 -0.79 -14.72
CA LEU A 164 19.11 -2.06 -14.13
C LEU A 164 18.47 -1.89 -12.75
N SER A 165 18.89 -0.88 -11.98
CA SER A 165 18.29 -0.57 -10.68
C SER A 165 16.82 -0.17 -10.79
N GLU A 166 16.42 0.53 -11.86
CA GLU A 166 15.01 0.88 -12.09
C GLU A 166 14.13 -0.38 -12.27
N ILE A 167 14.70 -1.43 -12.88
CA ILE A 167 14.03 -2.72 -13.10
C ILE A 167 13.97 -3.53 -11.79
N SER A 168 15.00 -3.45 -10.96
CA SER A 168 15.08 -4.20 -9.70
C SER A 168 14.29 -3.57 -8.55
N HIS A 169 13.75 -2.36 -8.74
CA HIS A 169 13.07 -1.59 -7.67
C HIS A 169 11.86 -2.32 -7.06
N GLU A 170 11.17 -3.16 -7.85
CA GLU A 170 10.02 -3.96 -7.41
C GLU A 170 10.34 -4.85 -6.18
N TRP A 171 11.59 -5.32 -6.04
CA TRP A 171 12.02 -6.19 -4.95
C TRP A 171 11.80 -5.57 -3.57
N ILE A 172 11.99 -4.25 -3.45
CA ILE A 172 11.79 -3.51 -2.19
C ILE A 172 10.37 -3.73 -1.64
N TYR A 173 9.40 -3.89 -2.54
CA TYR A 173 7.98 -3.96 -2.28
C TYR A 173 7.38 -5.37 -2.43
N THR A 174 8.23 -6.37 -2.71
CA THR A 174 7.81 -7.76 -2.93
C THR A 174 8.28 -8.64 -1.78
N PHE A 175 7.33 -9.29 -1.10
CA PHE A 175 7.58 -10.10 0.08
C PHE A 175 7.44 -11.58 -0.26
N ALA A 176 8.48 -12.36 0.01
CA ALA A 176 8.41 -13.80 0.02
C ALA A 176 7.56 -14.27 1.22
N PRO A 177 7.01 -15.50 1.19
CA PRO A 177 6.27 -16.04 2.33
C PRO A 177 7.03 -15.98 3.66
N ASP A 178 8.35 -16.13 3.63
CA ASP A 178 9.19 -16.10 4.84
C ASP A 178 9.30 -14.70 5.46
N ASP A 179 9.26 -13.64 4.64
CA ASP A 179 9.21 -12.25 5.11
C ASP A 179 7.92 -11.96 5.89
N LEU A 180 6.89 -12.77 5.64
CA LEU A 180 5.55 -12.68 6.23
C LEU A 180 5.33 -13.72 7.32
N SER A 181 6.38 -14.35 7.84
CA SER A 181 6.28 -15.44 8.83
C SER A 181 5.50 -15.07 10.11
N GLU A 182 5.47 -13.79 10.48
CA GLU A 182 4.67 -13.26 11.59
C GLU A 182 3.17 -13.06 11.26
N LEU A 183 2.80 -13.23 9.99
CA LEU A 183 1.43 -13.23 9.49
C LEU A 183 1.04 -14.65 9.05
N ASP A 184 -0.13 -15.10 9.49
CA ASP A 184 -0.65 -16.35 8.96
C ASP A 184 -1.03 -16.18 7.46
N ARG A 185 -0.82 -17.23 6.67
CA ARG A 185 -1.06 -17.20 5.21
C ARG A 185 -2.50 -16.82 4.86
N ASP A 186 -3.48 -17.17 5.70
CA ASP A 186 -4.88 -16.81 5.52
C ASP A 186 -5.08 -15.29 5.61
N THR A 187 -4.42 -14.64 6.58
CA THR A 187 -4.43 -13.18 6.73
C THR A 187 -3.88 -12.48 5.50
N VAL A 188 -2.70 -12.89 5.01
CA VAL A 188 -2.12 -12.25 3.81
C VAL A 188 -2.99 -12.51 2.59
N SER A 189 -3.50 -13.74 2.41
CA SER A 189 -4.38 -14.09 1.29
C SER A 189 -5.67 -13.27 1.28
N LYS A 190 -6.31 -13.06 2.44
CA LYS A 190 -7.51 -12.19 2.57
C LYS A 190 -7.24 -10.73 2.22
N LEU A 191 -6.02 -10.27 2.49
CA LEU A 191 -5.56 -8.92 2.20
C LEU A 191 -4.90 -8.79 0.81
N SER A 192 -4.94 -9.86 0.01
CA SER A 192 -4.37 -9.88 -1.34
C SER A 192 -5.47 -9.86 -2.39
N ALA A 193 -5.27 -9.06 -3.41
CA ALA A 193 -5.97 -9.18 -4.68
C ALA A 193 -5.21 -10.13 -5.60
N LYS A 194 -5.94 -10.84 -6.44
CA LYS A 194 -5.37 -11.58 -7.57
C LYS A 194 -5.51 -10.78 -8.84
N GLN A 195 -4.68 -11.10 -9.82
CA GLN A 195 -4.78 -10.47 -11.12
C GLN A 195 -6.17 -10.71 -11.73
N GLY A 196 -6.89 -9.64 -12.02
CA GLY A 196 -8.24 -9.69 -12.60
C GLY A 196 -9.38 -9.59 -11.61
N ASP A 197 -9.13 -9.59 -10.28
CA ASP A 197 -10.20 -9.47 -9.26
C ASP A 197 -11.04 -8.19 -9.43
N GLU A 198 -10.45 -7.12 -9.94
CA GLU A 198 -11.11 -5.83 -10.15
C GLU A 198 -11.54 -5.59 -11.61
N ALA A 199 -11.59 -6.63 -12.44
CA ALA A 199 -11.96 -6.48 -13.86
C ALA A 199 -13.40 -5.96 -14.04
N ASP A 200 -14.30 -6.35 -13.14
CA ASP A 200 -15.71 -5.95 -13.13
C ASP A 200 -16.00 -4.86 -12.08
N GLY A 201 -14.96 -4.20 -11.54
CA GLY A 201 -15.10 -3.22 -10.47
C GLY A 201 -15.83 -1.94 -10.89
N GLU A 202 -16.57 -1.34 -9.95
CA GLU A 202 -17.20 -0.03 -10.14
C GLU A 202 -16.15 1.09 -10.05
N PHE A 203 -15.44 1.34 -11.15
CA PHE A 203 -14.38 2.35 -11.22
C PHE A 203 -14.84 3.77 -10.84
N GLU A 204 -16.14 4.06 -10.96
CA GLU A 204 -16.77 5.31 -10.53
C GLU A 204 -16.60 5.58 -9.02
N HIS A 205 -16.36 4.54 -8.22
CA HIS A 205 -16.17 4.62 -6.78
C HIS A 205 -14.71 4.46 -6.33
N LEU A 206 -13.76 4.36 -7.25
CA LEU A 206 -12.34 4.09 -6.93
C LEU A 206 -11.74 5.11 -5.95
N PHE A 207 -12.19 6.37 -5.99
CA PHE A 207 -11.66 7.42 -5.10
C PHE A 207 -12.17 7.33 -3.65
N MET A 208 -13.35 6.75 -3.42
CA MET A 208 -13.98 6.65 -2.08
C MET A 208 -14.06 5.22 -1.54
N ASN A 209 -13.77 4.25 -2.40
CA ASN A 209 -13.79 2.84 -2.07
C ASN A 209 -12.68 2.12 -2.84
N ASN A 210 -11.46 2.66 -2.78
CA ASN A 210 -10.33 2.02 -3.43
C ASN A 210 -10.11 0.62 -2.82
N PRO A 211 -10.14 -0.46 -3.62
CA PRO A 211 -9.96 -1.82 -3.11
C PRO A 211 -8.61 -2.00 -2.41
N VAL A 212 -7.57 -1.23 -2.79
CA VAL A 212 -6.24 -1.28 -2.17
C VAL A 212 -6.29 -0.98 -0.66
N TRP A 213 -7.28 -0.22 -0.19
CA TRP A 213 -7.42 0.12 1.23
C TRP A 213 -7.83 -1.08 2.10
N ALA A 214 -8.43 -2.11 1.49
CA ALA A 214 -8.82 -3.35 2.15
C ALA A 214 -7.90 -4.52 1.75
N LYS A 215 -7.39 -4.51 0.51
CA LYS A 215 -6.50 -5.52 -0.05
C LYS A 215 -5.22 -4.87 -0.60
N PRO A 216 -4.27 -4.49 0.27
CA PRO A 216 -3.07 -3.76 -0.14
C PRO A 216 -2.05 -4.61 -0.91
N PHE A 217 -2.19 -5.93 -0.90
CA PHE A 217 -1.26 -6.84 -1.55
C PHE A 217 -1.79 -7.35 -2.89
N ILE A 218 -0.88 -7.73 -3.76
CA ILE A 218 -1.14 -8.50 -4.97
C ILE A 218 -0.41 -9.83 -4.82
N GLU A 219 -1.16 -10.94 -4.82
CA GLU A 219 -0.58 -12.28 -4.83
C GLU A 219 -0.02 -12.58 -6.23
N LYS A 220 1.27 -12.92 -6.30
CA LYS A 220 1.97 -13.28 -7.54
C LYS A 220 1.92 -14.79 -7.76
N ASP A 221 2.11 -15.22 -9.01
CA ASP A 221 2.05 -16.64 -9.40
C ASP A 221 3.11 -17.52 -8.69
N ASP A 222 4.23 -16.92 -8.27
CA ASP A 222 5.30 -17.58 -7.52
C ASP A 222 5.02 -17.66 -6.01
N GLY A 223 3.86 -17.17 -5.54
CA GLY A 223 3.45 -17.15 -4.15
C GLY A 223 4.02 -16.00 -3.32
N SER A 224 4.77 -15.08 -3.94
CA SER A 224 5.17 -13.82 -3.32
C SER A 224 4.03 -12.79 -3.34
N TYR A 225 4.17 -11.74 -2.54
CA TYR A 225 3.16 -10.69 -2.39
C TYR A 225 3.77 -9.33 -2.67
N PHE A 226 3.19 -8.59 -3.61
CA PHE A 226 3.62 -7.24 -3.94
C PHE A 226 2.70 -6.20 -3.29
N THR A 227 3.26 -5.10 -2.76
CA THR A 227 2.46 -3.93 -2.36
C THR A 227 3.10 -2.63 -2.84
N ALA A 228 2.44 -1.91 -3.74
CA ALA A 228 2.95 -0.63 -4.24
C ALA A 228 3.10 0.43 -3.14
N VAL A 229 2.36 0.26 -2.03
CA VAL A 229 2.23 1.27 -0.99
C VAL A 229 2.23 0.59 0.39
N PRO A 230 3.41 0.27 0.95
CA PRO A 230 3.53 -0.50 2.20
C PRO A 230 2.97 0.25 3.43
N HIS A 231 2.72 1.56 3.34
CA HIS A 231 2.08 2.34 4.40
C HIS A 231 0.55 2.19 4.46
N ILE A 232 -0.10 1.49 3.51
CA ILE A 232 -1.57 1.36 3.47
C ILE A 232 -2.14 0.72 4.75
N PRO A 233 -1.55 -0.33 5.35
CA PRO A 233 -2.06 -0.87 6.61
C PRO A 233 -2.14 0.18 7.72
N LEU A 234 -1.19 1.12 7.78
CA LEU A 234 -1.19 2.23 8.73
C LEU A 234 -2.20 3.33 8.34
N ALA A 235 -2.37 3.59 7.05
CA ALA A 235 -3.28 4.62 6.56
C ALA A 235 -4.77 4.22 6.64
N PHE A 236 -5.07 2.91 6.53
CA PHE A 236 -6.43 2.38 6.47
C PHE A 236 -6.66 1.18 7.41
N PRO A 237 -6.23 1.23 8.68
CA PRO A 237 -6.22 0.06 9.57
C PRO A 237 -7.63 -0.50 9.79
N PHE A 238 -8.67 0.33 9.78
CA PHE A 238 -10.04 -0.13 9.98
C PHE A 238 -10.64 -0.82 8.76
N ARG A 239 -10.20 -0.47 7.55
CA ARG A 239 -10.61 -1.19 6.33
C ARG A 239 -9.95 -2.57 6.33
N ILE A 240 -8.68 -2.65 6.71
CA ILE A 240 -7.94 -3.91 6.88
C ILE A 240 -8.59 -4.79 7.95
N ILE A 241 -8.87 -4.27 9.16
CA ILE A 241 -9.57 -5.01 10.22
C ILE A 241 -10.92 -5.53 9.71
N GLY A 242 -11.65 -4.69 8.98
CA GLY A 242 -12.91 -5.09 8.37
C GLY A 242 -12.77 -6.21 7.35
N ALA A 243 -11.68 -6.26 6.58
CA ALA A 243 -11.42 -7.33 5.60
C ALA A 243 -11.02 -8.65 6.26
N LEU A 244 -10.41 -8.60 7.45
CA LEU A 244 -10.00 -9.79 8.21
C LEU A 244 -11.13 -10.47 8.96
N LEU A 245 -12.25 -9.78 9.14
CA LEU A 245 -13.42 -10.28 9.87
C LEU A 245 -14.46 -10.91 8.94
N PRO A 246 -15.22 -11.89 9.44
CA PRO A 246 -16.34 -12.46 8.69
C PRO A 246 -17.40 -11.40 8.32
N GLU A 247 -18.09 -11.64 7.21
CA GLU A 247 -19.19 -10.82 6.72
C GLU A 247 -20.51 -11.13 7.43
N ASP A 248 -20.50 -11.17 8.76
CA ASP A 248 -21.72 -11.33 9.55
C ASP A 248 -22.11 -10.03 10.26
N GLY A 249 -23.41 -9.74 10.27
CA GLY A 249 -23.94 -8.50 10.81
C GLY A 249 -23.66 -8.29 12.30
N LYS A 250 -23.52 -9.38 13.07
CA LYS A 250 -23.27 -9.31 14.52
C LYS A 250 -21.85 -8.83 14.79
N THR A 251 -20.86 -9.42 14.13
CA THR A 251 -19.44 -9.05 14.23
C THR A 251 -19.21 -7.63 13.72
N ARG A 252 -19.80 -7.27 12.58
CA ARG A 252 -19.71 -5.91 12.02
C ARG A 252 -20.28 -4.86 12.97
N LYS A 253 -21.43 -5.14 13.58
CA LYS A 253 -22.04 -4.27 14.59
C LYS A 253 -21.14 -4.14 15.82
N ALA A 254 -20.64 -5.25 16.36
CA ALA A 254 -19.74 -5.24 17.51
C ALA A 254 -18.47 -4.42 17.27
N LEU A 255 -17.86 -4.52 16.08
CA LEU A 255 -16.72 -3.69 15.71
C LEU A 255 -17.08 -2.20 15.61
N SER A 256 -18.22 -1.89 14.99
CA SER A 256 -18.70 -0.50 14.89
C SER A 256 -18.93 0.12 16.26
N ASP A 257 -19.59 -0.60 17.17
CA ASP A 257 -19.87 -0.17 18.54
C ASP A 257 -18.56 0.00 19.33
N ALA A 258 -17.64 -0.97 19.24
CA ALA A 258 -16.33 -0.89 19.88
C ALA A 258 -15.51 0.32 19.41
N ARG A 259 -15.57 0.61 18.10
CA ARG A 259 -14.90 1.76 17.51
C ARG A 259 -15.52 3.08 17.99
N ALA A 260 -16.84 3.18 18.00
CA ALA A 260 -17.52 4.39 18.48
C ALA A 260 -17.14 4.70 19.93
N GLU A 261 -17.28 3.73 20.83
CA GLU A 261 -16.94 3.89 22.25
C GLU A 261 -15.47 4.24 22.46
N ALA A 262 -14.55 3.55 21.77
CA ALA A 262 -13.11 3.84 21.91
C ALA A 262 -12.77 5.26 21.46
N LEU A 263 -13.33 5.72 20.34
CA LEU A 263 -13.08 7.05 19.81
C LEU A 263 -13.70 8.14 20.68
N GLU A 264 -14.91 7.94 21.21
CA GLU A 264 -15.52 8.86 22.17
C GLU A 264 -14.66 9.04 23.42
N GLU A 265 -14.10 7.95 23.96
CA GLU A 265 -13.19 8.02 25.10
C GLU A 265 -11.88 8.74 24.78
N LEU A 266 -11.27 8.45 23.62
CA LEU A 266 -10.05 9.13 23.18
C LEU A 266 -10.28 10.63 22.96
N ILE A 267 -11.44 11.01 22.44
CA ILE A 267 -11.84 12.42 22.30
C ILE A 267 -12.01 13.05 23.69
N ALA A 268 -12.69 12.38 24.62
CA ALA A 268 -12.88 12.88 25.98
C ALA A 268 -11.53 13.07 26.71
N GLU A 269 -10.61 12.10 26.60
CA GLU A 269 -9.25 12.16 27.14
C GLU A 269 -8.47 13.35 26.54
N ALA A 270 -8.53 13.53 25.21
CA ALA A 270 -7.86 14.64 24.52
C ALA A 270 -8.43 16.00 24.93
N VAL A 271 -9.75 16.13 25.05
CA VAL A 271 -10.41 17.37 25.51
C VAL A 271 -10.03 17.67 26.95
N GLN A 272 -10.02 16.67 27.83
CA GLN A 272 -9.64 16.85 29.23
C GLN A 272 -8.17 17.26 29.39
N ALA A 273 -7.27 16.67 28.59
CA ALA A 273 -5.85 17.03 28.59
C ALA A 273 -5.62 18.47 28.05
N ALA A 274 -6.38 18.89 27.04
CA ALA A 274 -6.29 20.22 26.46
C ALA A 274 -6.96 21.31 27.32
N MET A 275 -7.94 20.95 28.14
CA MET A 275 -8.68 21.85 29.01
C MET A 275 -8.58 21.38 30.48
N PRO A 276 -7.42 21.55 31.15
CA PRO A 276 -7.31 21.24 32.56
C PRO A 276 -8.31 22.10 33.34
N LEU A 277 -9.30 21.46 33.95
CA LEU A 277 -10.24 22.12 34.85
C LEU A 277 -9.44 22.68 36.03
N THR A 278 -9.26 24.01 36.08
CA THR A 278 -8.81 24.75 37.26
C THR A 278 -9.86 24.74 38.35
#